data_AF-A0A0M6WEM8-F1
#
_entry.id   AF-A0A0M6WEM8-F1
#
_cell.length_a   1.000
_cell.length_b   1.000
_cell.length_c   1.000
_cell.angle_alpha   90.00
_cell.angle_beta   90.00
_cell.angle_gamma   90.00
#
_symmetry.space_group_name_H-M   'P 1'
#
loop_
_entity.id
_entity.type
_entity.pdbx_description
1 polymer ?
#
loop_
_entity_poly.entity_id
_entity_poly.type
_entity_poly.pdbx_seq_one_letter_code
_entity_poly.pdbx_strand_id
1 'polypeptide(L)'
;MWEALCGTRIKQPAALAVLFVLMFIGGCFFVKANQAKEFEKNDYGVFLNADASSLERFKMYETIVIDAQYFTKRDIELLHQNGTVVYTYLNIGSIENFREYYTTYAELAIGEYEHWEEEQWVDVAKLDWQKFIGQLSQELYEKGVDGFFIDNCDVYYYAPRESIFEGLTAILQIFGSV
;
A
#
# COMPACT_ATOMS: atom_id res chain seq x y z
N MET A 1 15.40 20.11 87.04
CA MET A 1 15.37 21.28 86.14
C MET A 1 15.86 20.83 84.77
N TRP A 2 14.90 20.61 83.84
CA TRP A 2 14.99 20.73 82.38
C TRP A 2 15.75 19.67 81.56
N GLU A 3 14.93 18.75 81.03
CA GLU A 3 14.87 18.07 79.73
C GLU A 3 16.08 18.09 78.77
N ALA A 4 16.54 16.89 78.41
CA ALA A 4 17.37 16.64 77.24
C ALA A 4 16.50 16.61 75.97
N LEU A 5 16.80 17.51 75.04
CA LEU A 5 16.18 17.63 73.72
C LEU A 5 16.43 16.38 72.87
N CYS A 6 15.43 15.49 72.81
CA CYS A 6 15.32 14.45 71.80
C CYS A 6 14.95 15.10 70.46
N GLY A 7 15.95 15.48 69.68
CA GLY A 7 15.79 15.87 68.28
C GLY A 7 15.44 14.63 67.45
N THR A 8 14.16 14.52 67.06
CA THR A 8 13.60 13.48 66.20
C THR A 8 14.48 13.20 64.97
N ARG A 9 15.05 12.00 64.91
CA ARG A 9 15.69 11.45 63.71
C ARG A 9 14.60 11.30 62.64
N ILE A 10 14.57 12.26 61.71
CA ILE A 10 13.56 12.38 60.67
C ILE A 10 13.44 11.05 59.92
N LYS A 11 12.19 10.65 59.66
CA LYS A 11 11.75 9.47 58.90
C LYS A 11 12.18 9.52 57.41
N GLN A 12 13.46 9.79 57.14
CA GLN A 12 14.06 9.92 55.81
C GLN A 12 13.79 8.72 54.87
N PRO A 13 13.86 7.44 55.30
CA PRO A 13 13.61 6.34 54.38
C PRO A 13 12.13 6.20 53.98
N ALA A 14 11.22 6.56 54.88
CA ALA A 14 9.78 6.53 54.59
C ALA A 14 9.38 7.64 53.61
N ALA A 15 9.93 8.84 53.77
CA ALA A 15 9.69 9.94 52.85
C ALA A 15 10.24 9.65 51.44
N LEU A 16 11.43 9.03 51.33
CA LEU A 16 12.00 8.61 50.05
C LEU A 16 11.18 7.52 49.37
N ALA A 17 10.72 6.52 50.14
CA ALA A 17 9.89 5.44 49.62
C ALA A 17 8.56 5.97 49.07
N VAL A 18 7.92 6.92 49.77
CA VAL A 18 6.70 7.58 49.30
C VAL A 18 6.95 8.37 48.01
N LEU A 19 8.09 9.05 47.89
CA LEU A 19 8.44 9.79 46.67
C LEU A 19 8.65 8.86 45.47
N PHE A 20 9.30 7.71 45.68
CA PHE A 20 9.48 6.68 44.65
C PHE A 20 8.15 6.07 44.20
N VAL A 21 7.25 5.79 45.15
CA VAL A 21 5.90 5.29 44.83
C VAL A 21 5.10 6.33 44.05
N LEU A 22 5.18 7.62 44.42
CA LEU A 22 4.51 8.70 43.69
C LEU A 22 5.10 8.90 42.29
N MET A 23 6.41 8.76 42.09
CA MET A 23 7.03 8.78 40.76
C MET A 23 6.61 7.57 39.92
N PHE A 24 6.50 6.38 40.52
CA PHE A 24 6.00 5.18 39.83
C PHE A 24 4.54 5.33 39.42
N ILE A 25 3.68 5.78 40.34
CA ILE A 25 2.26 6.03 40.07
C ILE A 25 2.11 7.12 39.00
N GLY A 26 2.81 8.25 39.14
CA GLY A 26 2.84 9.33 38.16
C GLY A 26 3.31 8.84 36.78
N GLY A 27 4.40 8.08 36.72
CA GLY A 27 4.90 7.45 35.50
C GLY A 27 3.88 6.52 34.85
N CYS A 28 3.20 5.68 35.63
CA CYS A 28 2.14 4.79 35.12
C CYS A 28 0.93 5.58 34.57
N PHE A 29 0.59 6.73 35.15
CA PHE A 29 -0.46 7.61 34.61
C PHE A 29 -0.02 8.34 33.34
N PHE A 30 1.24 8.77 33.23
CA PHE A 30 1.81 9.35 32.00
C PHE A 30 1.85 8.34 30.85
N VAL A 31 2.17 7.06 31.12
CA VAL A 31 2.14 6.00 30.11
C VAL A 31 0.71 5.75 29.60
N LYS A 32 -0.29 5.79 30.47
CA LYS A 32 -1.71 5.67 30.06
C LYS A 32 -2.22 6.88 29.26
N ALA A 33 -1.75 8.09 29.58
CA ALA A 33 -2.16 9.31 28.88
C ALA A 33 -1.58 9.43 27.46
N ASN A 34 -0.50 8.68 27.16
CA ASN A 34 0.16 8.63 25.85
C ASN A 34 -0.29 7.45 24.98
N GLN A 35 -1.40 6.78 25.29
CA GLN A 35 -2.08 6.00 24.25
C GLN A 35 -2.60 7.00 23.20
N ALA A 36 -1.80 7.23 22.17
CA ALA A 36 -2.26 7.84 20.94
C ALA A 36 -3.55 7.12 20.56
N LYS A 37 -4.64 7.86 20.39
CA LYS A 37 -5.88 7.31 19.83
C LYS A 37 -5.49 6.76 18.47
N GLU A 38 -5.36 5.44 18.40
CA GLU A 38 -5.28 4.73 17.13
C GLU A 38 -6.61 5.02 16.44
N PHE A 39 -6.56 5.86 15.40
CA PHE A 39 -7.75 6.14 14.60
C PHE A 39 -8.14 4.83 13.92
N GLU A 40 -9.42 4.49 14.02
CA GLU A 40 -9.98 3.37 13.29
C GLU A 40 -9.74 3.62 11.79
N LYS A 41 -9.02 2.69 11.15
CA LYS A 41 -8.73 2.77 9.72
C LYS A 41 -9.99 2.42 8.94
N ASN A 42 -10.12 2.98 7.74
CA ASN A 42 -11.10 2.48 6.78
C ASN A 42 -10.62 1.15 6.19
N ASP A 43 -11.52 0.22 5.92
CA ASP A 43 -11.16 -1.12 5.45
C ASP A 43 -10.41 -1.07 4.10
N TYR A 44 -10.90 -0.28 3.14
CA TYR A 44 -10.44 -0.34 1.75
C TYR A 44 -10.55 1.00 1.00
N GLY A 45 -9.60 1.29 0.11
CA GLY A 45 -9.65 2.48 -0.77
C GLY A 45 -8.93 2.27 -2.11
N VAL A 46 -9.41 2.92 -3.17
CA VAL A 46 -8.82 2.89 -4.52
C VAL A 46 -8.40 4.29 -4.93
N PHE A 47 -7.13 4.45 -5.31
CA PHE A 47 -6.51 5.74 -5.61
C PHE A 47 -5.60 5.65 -6.85
N LEU A 48 -6.19 5.60 -8.04
CA LEU A 48 -5.45 5.46 -9.31
C LEU A 48 -4.75 6.76 -9.75
N ASN A 49 -5.32 7.92 -9.40
CA ASN A 49 -4.76 9.24 -9.69
C ASN A 49 -4.13 9.85 -8.44
N ALA A 50 -3.14 9.15 -7.86
CA ALA A 50 -2.45 9.60 -6.66
C ALA A 50 -0.95 9.36 -6.74
N ASP A 51 -0.19 10.16 -6.00
CA ASP A 51 1.27 10.11 -5.93
C ASP A 51 1.74 10.08 -4.46
N ALA A 52 3.06 10.16 -4.26
CA ALA A 52 3.68 10.13 -2.94
C ALA A 52 3.20 11.23 -1.97
N SER A 53 2.57 12.31 -2.45
CA SER A 53 1.96 13.32 -1.57
C SER A 53 0.76 12.77 -0.79
N SER A 54 0.16 11.66 -1.24
CA SER A 54 -1.00 11.02 -0.61
C SER A 54 -0.66 9.96 0.45
N LEU A 55 0.61 9.74 0.78
CA LEU A 55 1.02 8.69 1.72
C LEU A 55 0.33 8.79 3.08
N GLU A 56 0.21 10.00 3.65
CA GLU A 56 -0.49 10.18 4.93
C GLU A 56 -1.98 9.83 4.85
N ARG A 57 -2.61 10.09 3.70
CA ARG A 57 -4.00 9.70 3.46
C ARG A 57 -4.14 8.18 3.38
N PHE A 58 -3.21 7.50 2.73
CA PHE A 58 -3.22 6.04 2.59
C PHE A 58 -3.07 5.32 3.93
N LYS A 59 -2.32 5.89 4.87
CA LYS A 59 -2.17 5.34 6.23
C LYS A 59 -3.48 5.24 7.02
N MET A 60 -4.52 5.94 6.59
CA MET A 60 -5.87 5.87 7.15
C MET A 60 -6.68 4.65 6.64
N TYR A 61 -6.07 3.75 5.86
CA TYR A 61 -6.71 2.57 5.30
C TYR A 61 -5.96 1.29 5.70
N GLU A 62 -6.71 0.21 5.90
CA GLU A 62 -6.16 -1.13 6.09
C GLU A 62 -5.62 -1.68 4.76
N THR A 63 -6.40 -1.58 3.68
CA THR A 63 -5.98 -2.00 2.33
C THR A 63 -6.18 -0.87 1.31
N ILE A 64 -5.24 -0.72 0.39
CA ILE A 64 -5.36 0.23 -0.72
C ILE A 64 -5.07 -0.42 -2.07
N VAL A 65 -5.68 0.11 -3.12
CA VAL A 65 -5.26 -0.07 -4.52
C VAL A 65 -4.72 1.26 -5.03
N ILE A 66 -3.48 1.25 -5.52
CA ILE A 66 -2.80 2.42 -6.11
C ILE A 66 -2.15 2.02 -7.43
N ASP A 67 -1.80 2.99 -8.26
CA ASP A 67 -0.90 2.74 -9.39
C ASP A 67 0.57 2.78 -8.90
N ALA A 68 1.11 1.63 -8.51
CA ALA A 68 2.44 1.56 -7.89
C ALA A 68 3.59 1.86 -8.87
N GLN A 69 3.32 2.11 -10.16
CA GLN A 69 4.34 2.62 -11.09
C GLN A 69 4.84 4.01 -10.65
N TYR A 70 3.97 4.84 -10.06
CA TYR A 70 4.29 6.18 -9.57
C TYR A 70 4.92 6.23 -8.18
N PHE A 71 5.16 5.07 -7.56
CA PHE A 71 5.69 4.97 -6.21
C PHE A 71 7.03 4.24 -6.18
N THR A 72 7.85 4.60 -5.21
CA THR A 72 9.12 3.92 -4.95
C THR A 72 8.93 2.78 -3.95
N LYS A 73 9.89 1.83 -3.92
CA LYS A 73 9.93 0.79 -2.89
C LYS A 73 9.87 1.36 -1.46
N ARG A 74 10.55 2.49 -1.22
CA ARG A 74 10.56 3.18 0.08
C ARG A 74 9.16 3.63 0.49
N ASP A 75 8.36 4.09 -0.47
CA ASP A 75 6.99 4.53 -0.21
C ASP A 75 6.11 3.35 0.20
N ILE A 76 6.23 2.21 -0.49
CA ILE A 76 5.50 0.99 -0.15
C ILE A 76 5.91 0.47 1.23
N GLU A 77 7.22 0.45 1.52
CA GLU A 77 7.73 0.08 2.85
C GLU A 77 7.18 0.98 3.97
N LEU A 78 7.00 2.28 3.73
CA LEU A 78 6.41 3.20 4.71
C LEU A 78 4.92 2.90 4.97
N LEU A 79 4.18 2.46 3.96
CA LEU A 79 2.79 2.02 4.11
C LEU A 79 2.71 0.71 4.89
N HIS A 80 3.60 -0.25 4.60
CA HIS A 80 3.72 -1.49 5.34
C HIS A 80 4.10 -1.29 6.81
N GLN A 81 5.00 -0.34 7.11
CA GLN A 81 5.35 0.02 8.49
C GLN A 81 4.16 0.56 9.28
N ASN A 82 3.17 1.12 8.59
CA ASN A 82 1.90 1.54 9.17
C ASN A 82 0.87 0.39 9.22
N GLY A 83 1.18 -0.81 8.73
CA GLY A 83 0.25 -1.93 8.63
C GLY A 83 -0.82 -1.74 7.56
N THR A 84 -0.52 -1.01 6.47
CA THR A 84 -1.40 -0.89 5.30
C THR A 84 -0.99 -1.91 4.25
N VAL A 85 -1.94 -2.71 3.76
CA VAL A 85 -1.77 -3.66 2.64
C VAL A 85 -1.92 -2.92 1.32
N VAL A 86 -1.04 -3.16 0.36
CA VAL A 86 -0.95 -2.41 -0.90
C VAL A 86 -1.12 -3.34 -2.10
N TYR A 87 -2.21 -3.18 -2.82
CA TYR A 87 -2.41 -3.78 -4.14
C TYR A 87 -2.07 -2.75 -5.22
N THR A 88 -1.45 -3.20 -6.31
CA THR A 88 -1.22 -2.33 -7.47
C THR A 88 -2.28 -2.54 -8.55
N TYR A 89 -2.81 -1.44 -9.08
CA TYR A 89 -3.52 -1.47 -10.35
C TYR A 89 -2.57 -1.92 -11.47
N LEU A 90 -3.07 -2.78 -12.35
CA LEU A 90 -2.38 -3.18 -13.56
C LEU A 90 -3.40 -3.48 -14.65
N ASN A 91 -3.40 -2.64 -15.69
CA ASN A 91 -4.17 -2.87 -16.89
C ASN A 91 -3.45 -3.91 -17.77
N ILE A 92 -4.16 -4.97 -18.17
CA ILE A 92 -3.61 -6.02 -19.04
C ILE A 92 -4.31 -6.11 -20.40
N GLY A 93 -5.42 -5.40 -20.59
CA GLY A 93 -6.31 -5.52 -21.75
C GLY A 93 -6.38 -4.28 -22.63
N SER A 94 -5.92 -3.12 -22.15
CA SER A 94 -5.72 -1.91 -22.94
C SER A 94 -4.34 -1.30 -22.70
N ILE A 95 -3.98 -0.34 -23.55
CA ILE A 95 -2.76 0.45 -23.48
C ILE A 95 -3.15 1.93 -23.32
N GLU A 96 -2.51 2.60 -22.37
CA GLU A 96 -2.75 4.00 -22.00
C GLU A 96 -1.70 4.92 -22.65
N ASN A 97 -2.13 5.99 -23.32
CA ASN A 97 -1.26 6.86 -24.12
C ASN A 97 -0.28 7.74 -23.30
N PHE A 98 -0.53 7.88 -22.01
CA PHE A 98 0.30 8.62 -21.07
C PHE A 98 1.41 7.77 -20.44
N ARG A 99 1.46 6.46 -20.75
CA ARG A 99 2.51 5.55 -20.26
C ARG A 99 3.78 5.71 -21.06
N GLU A 100 4.94 5.65 -20.38
CA GLU A 100 6.24 5.73 -21.04
C GLU A 100 6.43 4.64 -22.12
N TYR A 101 5.84 3.47 -21.90
CA TYR A 101 5.90 2.33 -22.81
C TYR A 101 4.88 2.40 -23.98
N TYR A 102 4.01 3.41 -24.04
CA TYR A 102 2.96 3.49 -25.06
C TYR A 102 3.52 3.35 -26.49
N THR A 103 4.52 4.15 -26.83
CA THR A 103 5.12 4.16 -28.18
C THR A 103 5.72 2.81 -28.60
N THR A 104 6.11 1.96 -27.64
CA THR A 104 6.69 0.65 -27.90
C THR A 104 5.62 -0.38 -28.27
N TYR A 105 4.41 -0.27 -27.70
CA TYR A 105 3.35 -1.26 -27.85
C TYR A 105 2.10 -0.74 -28.56
N ALA A 106 2.06 0.52 -28.99
CA ALA A 106 0.92 1.14 -29.66
C ALA A 106 0.47 0.37 -30.92
N GLU A 107 1.39 -0.30 -31.62
CA GLU A 107 1.06 -1.14 -32.78
C GLU A 107 0.26 -2.40 -32.43
N LEU A 108 0.21 -2.79 -31.16
CA LEU A 108 -0.59 -3.91 -30.66
C LEU A 108 -2.04 -3.52 -30.39
N ALA A 109 -2.39 -2.23 -30.51
CA ALA A 109 -3.75 -1.75 -30.34
C ALA A 109 -4.70 -2.36 -31.39
N ILE A 110 -5.85 -2.86 -30.94
CA ILE A 110 -6.89 -3.47 -31.78
C ILE A 110 -8.15 -2.63 -31.89
N GLY A 111 -8.22 -1.52 -31.17
CA GLY A 111 -9.24 -0.49 -31.35
C GLY A 111 -9.39 0.43 -30.14
N GLU A 112 -10.23 1.44 -30.28
CA GLU A 112 -10.51 2.43 -29.24
C GLU A 112 -11.25 1.81 -28.06
N TYR A 113 -10.94 2.28 -26.85
CA TYR A 113 -11.72 1.94 -25.66
C TYR A 113 -12.82 3.00 -25.44
N GLU A 114 -14.09 2.57 -25.51
CA GLU A 114 -15.23 3.47 -25.41
C GLU A 114 -15.22 4.28 -24.11
N HIS A 115 -15.42 5.60 -24.23
CA HIS A 115 -15.37 6.59 -23.13
C HIS A 115 -13.99 6.88 -22.54
N TRP A 116 -12.92 6.27 -23.04
CA TRP A 116 -11.55 6.48 -22.56
C TRP A 116 -10.64 6.85 -23.72
N GLU A 117 -10.64 8.13 -24.12
CA GLU A 117 -9.85 8.63 -25.28
C GLU A 117 -8.33 8.42 -25.13
N GLU A 118 -7.87 8.24 -23.90
CA GLU A 118 -6.47 7.99 -23.58
C GLU A 118 -6.09 6.50 -23.67
N GLU A 119 -7.05 5.62 -23.98
CA GLU A 119 -6.85 4.17 -23.97
C GLU A 119 -7.29 3.47 -25.27
N GLN A 120 -6.59 2.38 -25.59
CA GLN A 120 -6.93 1.49 -26.69
C GLN A 120 -6.87 0.04 -26.25
N TRP A 121 -7.83 -0.79 -26.66
CA TRP A 121 -7.75 -2.24 -26.47
C TRP A 121 -6.49 -2.81 -27.12
N VAL A 122 -5.88 -3.82 -26.49
CA VAL A 122 -4.63 -4.43 -26.96
C VAL A 122 -4.83 -5.90 -27.35
N ASP A 123 -4.09 -6.38 -28.35
CA ASP A 123 -4.09 -7.80 -28.71
C ASP A 123 -3.31 -8.62 -27.66
N VAL A 124 -4.00 -9.09 -26.63
CA VAL A 124 -3.40 -9.89 -25.54
C VAL A 124 -2.86 -11.26 -25.98
N ALA A 125 -3.14 -11.69 -27.23
CA ALA A 125 -2.53 -12.90 -27.80
C ALA A 125 -1.06 -12.69 -28.20
N LYS A 126 -0.58 -11.43 -28.24
CA LYS A 126 0.78 -11.10 -28.68
C LYS A 126 1.79 -11.44 -27.59
N LEU A 127 2.77 -12.26 -27.94
CA LEU A 127 3.84 -12.67 -27.02
C LEU A 127 4.63 -11.49 -26.44
N ASP A 128 4.80 -10.42 -27.21
CA ASP A 128 5.55 -9.25 -26.73
C ASP A 128 4.75 -8.50 -25.65
N TRP A 129 3.42 -8.42 -25.77
CA TRP A 129 2.56 -7.91 -24.70
C TRP A 129 2.61 -8.79 -23.45
N GLN A 130 2.52 -10.11 -23.61
CA GLN A 130 2.58 -11.05 -22.49
C GLN A 130 3.90 -10.97 -21.73
N LYS A 131 5.03 -10.91 -22.46
CA LYS A 131 6.37 -10.73 -21.86
C LYS A 131 6.48 -9.40 -21.14
N PHE A 132 5.98 -8.34 -21.74
CA PHE A 132 5.98 -7.01 -21.15
C PHE A 132 5.20 -6.98 -19.83
N ILE A 133 3.97 -7.48 -19.82
CA ILE A 133 3.15 -7.56 -18.60
C ILE A 133 3.86 -8.39 -17.53
N GLY A 134 4.51 -9.50 -17.90
CA GLY A 134 5.29 -10.30 -16.95
C GLY A 134 6.52 -9.57 -16.38
N GLN A 135 7.21 -8.77 -17.19
CA GLN A 135 8.31 -7.93 -16.70
C GLN A 135 7.80 -6.84 -15.76
N LEU A 136 6.75 -6.11 -16.16
CA LEU A 136 6.16 -5.05 -15.37
C LEU A 136 5.60 -5.58 -14.04
N SER A 137 4.94 -6.75 -14.05
CA SER A 137 4.45 -7.37 -12.82
C SER A 137 5.59 -7.75 -11.88
N GLN A 138 6.69 -8.27 -12.41
CA GLN A 138 7.88 -8.60 -11.61
C GLN A 138 8.49 -7.34 -10.98
N GLU A 139 8.62 -6.26 -11.75
CA GLU A 139 9.14 -4.97 -11.23
C GLU A 139 8.26 -4.41 -10.12
N LEU A 140 6.93 -4.48 -10.28
CA LEU A 140 5.97 -4.04 -9.26
C LEU A 140 6.03 -4.91 -8.01
N TYR A 141 6.13 -6.23 -8.17
CA TYR A 141 6.33 -7.16 -7.06
C TYR A 141 7.63 -6.87 -6.29
N GLU A 142 8.73 -6.56 -6.99
CA GLU A 142 10.01 -6.21 -6.37
C GLU A 142 9.98 -4.88 -5.59
N LYS A 143 9.05 -3.98 -5.91
CA LYS A 143 8.73 -2.78 -5.08
C LYS A 143 8.06 -3.15 -3.75
N GLY A 144 7.53 -4.37 -3.62
CA GLY A 144 6.94 -4.89 -2.39
C GLY A 144 5.43 -4.74 -2.32
N VAL A 145 4.70 -4.68 -3.43
CA VAL A 145 3.23 -4.73 -3.38
C VAL A 145 2.75 -6.11 -2.90
N ASP A 146 1.61 -6.16 -2.23
CA ASP A 146 1.03 -7.37 -1.67
C ASP A 146 0.18 -8.16 -2.68
N GLY A 147 -0.20 -7.53 -3.79
CA GLY A 147 -0.98 -8.16 -4.83
C GLY A 147 -1.33 -7.22 -6.00
N PHE A 148 -2.10 -7.75 -6.94
CA PHE A 148 -2.49 -7.05 -8.15
C PHE A 148 -4.00 -6.89 -8.25
N PHE A 149 -4.42 -5.68 -8.60
CA PHE A 149 -5.78 -5.35 -9.02
C PHE A 149 -5.77 -5.28 -10.55
N ILE A 150 -6.17 -6.38 -11.18
CA ILE A 150 -6.08 -6.57 -12.64
C ILE A 150 -7.30 -5.98 -13.33
N ASP A 151 -7.08 -5.10 -14.30
CA ASP A 151 -8.15 -4.48 -15.09
C ASP A 151 -8.17 -4.93 -16.55
N ASN A 152 -9.29 -4.65 -17.23
CA ASN A 152 -9.52 -4.82 -18.66
C ASN A 152 -9.48 -6.29 -19.17
N CYS A 153 -9.81 -7.24 -18.30
CA CYS A 153 -10.03 -8.64 -18.71
C CYS A 153 -11.21 -8.78 -19.71
N ASP A 154 -12.08 -7.80 -19.78
CA ASP A 154 -13.19 -7.68 -20.72
C ASP A 154 -12.77 -7.33 -22.15
N VAL A 155 -11.47 -7.19 -22.44
CA VAL A 155 -10.95 -7.20 -23.83
C VAL A 155 -11.42 -8.44 -24.61
N TYR A 156 -11.70 -9.56 -23.93
CA TYR A 156 -12.31 -10.73 -24.54
C TYR A 156 -13.74 -10.47 -25.04
N TYR A 157 -14.51 -9.67 -24.32
CA TYR A 157 -15.84 -9.26 -24.76
C TYR A 157 -15.75 -8.35 -26.00
N TYR A 158 -14.75 -7.46 -26.04
CA TYR A 158 -14.48 -6.62 -27.20
C TYR A 158 -14.05 -7.44 -28.44
N ALA A 159 -13.12 -8.37 -28.26
CA ALA A 159 -12.58 -9.21 -29.33
C ALA A 159 -12.75 -10.72 -29.01
N PRO A 160 -13.95 -11.29 -29.19
CA PRO A 160 -14.30 -12.64 -28.74
C PRO A 160 -13.72 -13.72 -29.67
N ARG A 161 -12.40 -13.90 -29.62
CA ARG A 161 -11.62 -14.88 -30.38
C ARG A 161 -10.88 -15.81 -29.41
N GLU A 162 -10.72 -17.07 -29.78
CA GLU A 162 -10.01 -18.08 -28.96
C GLU A 162 -8.61 -17.62 -28.55
N SER A 163 -7.87 -17.01 -29.47
CA SER A 163 -6.53 -16.48 -29.19
C SER A 163 -6.50 -15.40 -28.10
N ILE A 164 -7.54 -14.58 -27.98
CA ILE A 164 -7.65 -13.54 -26.94
C ILE A 164 -7.93 -14.19 -25.58
N PHE A 165 -8.81 -15.18 -25.54
CA PHE A 165 -9.07 -15.95 -24.32
C PHE A 165 -7.81 -16.68 -23.82
N GLU A 166 -7.11 -17.36 -24.72
CA GLU A 166 -5.85 -18.04 -24.39
C GLU A 166 -4.77 -17.06 -23.96
N GLY A 167 -4.62 -15.94 -24.67
CA GLY A 167 -3.66 -14.88 -24.32
C GLY A 167 -3.92 -14.27 -22.95
N LEU A 168 -5.18 -13.94 -22.66
CA LEU A 168 -5.59 -13.44 -21.34
C LEU A 168 -5.31 -14.47 -20.24
N THR A 169 -5.63 -15.74 -20.49
CA THR A 169 -5.36 -16.83 -19.54
C THR A 169 -3.85 -16.98 -19.28
N ALA A 170 -3.03 -16.89 -20.33
CA ALA A 170 -1.57 -16.94 -20.21
C ALA A 170 -1.03 -15.79 -19.35
N ILE A 171 -1.54 -14.57 -19.54
CA ILE A 171 -1.19 -13.41 -18.70
C ILE A 171 -1.61 -13.65 -17.24
N LEU A 172 -2.85 -14.09 -17.00
CA LEU A 172 -3.34 -14.31 -15.64
C LEU A 172 -2.55 -15.37 -14.87
N GLN A 173 -2.02 -16.38 -15.57
CA GLN A 173 -1.16 -17.41 -14.97
C GLN A 173 0.21 -16.87 -14.52
N ILE A 174 0.68 -15.74 -15.06
CA ILE A 174 1.91 -15.09 -14.60
C ILE A 174 1.78 -14.69 -13.13
N PHE A 175 0.66 -14.07 -12.75
CA PHE A 175 0.43 -13.58 -11.39
C PHE A 175 0.30 -14.69 -10.34
N GLY A 176 -0.01 -15.92 -10.74
CA GLY A 176 0.01 -17.08 -9.84
C GLY A 176 1.39 -17.67 -9.63
N SER A 177 2.40 -17.18 -10.36
CA SER A 177 3.77 -17.70 -10.38
C SER A 177 4.81 -16.74 -9.78
N VAL A 178 4.42 -15.47 -9.55
CA VAL A 178 5.20 -14.45 -8.82
C VAL A 178 4.76 -14.40 -7.37
#